data_AF-A0A6N8V1M2-F1
#
_entry.id   AF-A0A6N8V1M2-F1
#
_cell.length_a   1.000
_cell.length_b   1.000
_cell.length_c   1.000
_cell.angle_alpha   90.00
_cell.angle_beta   90.00
_cell.angle_gamma   90.00
#
_symmetry.space_group_name_H-M   'P 1'
#
loop_
_entity.id
_entity.type
_entity.pdbx_description
1 polymer ?
#
loop_
_entity_poly.entity_id
_entity_poly.type
_entity_poly.pdbx_seq_one_letter_code
_entity_poly.pdbx_strand_id
1 'polypeptide(L)'
;MENWIGVAVWIVMGGVIGLAMKVVVKRPDTTPGHSRLLFVLGAFAAVIGGMLGVGILEFDDPVALSPGGMAGAFALAVLLTWVYRWGIKGLT
;
A
#
# COMPACT_ATOMS: atom_id res chain seq x y z
N MET A 1 2.43 13.81 17.60
CA MET A 1 2.13 14.54 16.34
C MET A 1 2.82 13.87 15.15
N GLU A 2 4.11 13.55 15.26
CA GLU A 2 4.91 12.93 14.18
C GLU A 2 4.33 11.62 13.61
N ASN A 3 3.89 10.69 14.46
CA ASN A 3 3.33 9.42 13.98
C ASN A 3 2.04 9.57 13.16
N TRP A 4 1.21 10.57 13.46
CA TRP A 4 0.03 10.87 12.66
C TRP A 4 0.40 11.37 11.25
N ILE A 5 1.48 12.13 11.14
CA ILE A 5 2.04 12.56 9.85
C ILE A 5 2.58 11.35 9.10
N GLY A 6 3.32 10.45 9.76
CA GLY A 6 3.81 9.22 9.15
C GLY A 6 2.69 8.32 8.60
N VAL A 7 1.60 8.16 9.35
CA VAL A 7 0.42 7.41 8.88
C VAL A 7 -0.23 8.10 7.67
N ALA A 8 -0.32 9.43 7.66
CA ALA A 8 -0.82 10.17 6.50
C ALA A 8 0.07 9.97 5.26
N VAL A 9 1.40 9.95 5.45
CA VAL A 9 2.38 9.65 4.40
C VAL A 9 2.17 8.23 3.87
N TRP A 10 1.97 7.23 4.75
CA TRP A 10 1.70 5.86 4.33
C TRP A 10 0.43 5.75 3.49
N ILE A 11 -0.65 6.43 3.88
CA ILE A 11 -1.92 6.44 3.12
C ILE A 11 -1.71 6.98 1.71
N VAL A 12 -1.05 8.15 1.60
CA VAL A 12 -0.78 8.78 0.30
C VAL A 12 0.13 7.88 -0.55
N MET A 13 1.22 7.38 0.03
CA MET A 13 2.16 6.48 -0.62
C MET A 13 1.48 5.21 -1.12
N GLY A 14 0.71 4.54 -0.27
CA GLY A 14 -0.03 3.33 -0.62
C GLY A 14 -1.04 3.57 -1.73
N GLY A 15 -1.78 4.69 -1.68
CA GLY A 15 -2.71 5.07 -2.72
C GLY A 15 -2.01 5.32 -4.07
N VAL A 16 -0.87 6.01 -4.06
CA VAL A 16 -0.04 6.23 -5.26
C VAL A 16 0.48 4.90 -5.82
N ILE A 17 0.97 3.99 -4.97
CA ILE A 17 1.40 2.64 -5.37
C ILE A 17 0.26 1.87 -6.02
N GLY A 18 -0.94 1.88 -5.43
CA GLY A 18 -2.12 1.22 -5.99
C GLY A 18 -2.49 1.75 -7.37
N LEU A 19 -2.41 3.06 -7.59
CA LEU A 19 -2.64 3.66 -8.90
C LEU A 19 -1.52 3.34 -9.90
N ALA A 20 -0.26 3.38 -9.46
CA ALA A 20 0.91 3.04 -10.28
C ALA A 20 0.88 1.59 -10.76
N MET A 21 0.24 0.68 -10.00
CA MET A 21 0.06 -0.72 -10.39
C MET A 21 -0.72 -0.87 -11.71
N LYS A 22 -1.49 0.13 -12.15
CA LYS A 22 -2.10 0.16 -13.50
C LYS A 22 -1.09 0.25 -14.63
N VAL A 23 0.04 0.89 -14.38
CA VAL A 23 1.13 1.00 -15.35
C VAL A 23 1.97 -0.27 -15.34
N VAL A 24 2.24 -0.82 -14.14
CA VAL A 24 3.04 -2.04 -13.96
C VAL A 24 2.33 -3.28 -14.51
N VAL A 25 1.05 -3.46 -14.19
CA VAL A 25 0.24 -4.59 -14.67
C VAL A 25 -0.85 -4.06 -15.61
N LYS A 26 -0.49 -3.94 -16.89
CA LYS A 26 -1.40 -3.46 -17.95
C LYS A 26 -2.55 -4.45 -18.17
N ARG A 27 -3.78 -3.92 -18.12
CA ARG A 27 -5.04 -4.62 -18.38
C ARG A 27 -6.03 -3.67 -19.06
N PRO A 28 -7.01 -4.17 -19.84
CA PRO A 28 -8.14 -3.36 -20.27
C PRO A 28 -8.80 -2.73 -19.05
N ASP A 29 -9.18 -1.46 -19.12
CA ASP A 29 -9.87 -0.78 -18.03
C ASP A 29 -11.25 -1.40 -17.85
N THR A 30 -11.37 -2.31 -16.87
CA THR A 30 -12.63 -2.97 -16.56
C THR A 30 -13.33 -2.21 -15.43
N THR A 31 -14.45 -1.62 -15.80
CA THR A 31 -15.50 -1.10 -14.92
C THR A 31 -15.17 0.24 -14.21
N PRO A 32 -16.07 1.25 -14.31
CA PRO A 32 -15.94 2.48 -13.53
C PRO A 32 -15.80 2.18 -12.03
N GLY A 33 -14.82 2.81 -11.37
CA GLY A 33 -14.55 2.64 -9.93
C GLY A 33 -13.32 1.80 -9.58
N HIS A 34 -12.75 1.04 -10.53
CA HIS A 34 -11.58 0.20 -10.29
C HIS A 34 -10.35 1.00 -9.79
N SER A 35 -10.15 2.21 -10.31
CA SER A 35 -9.07 3.09 -9.84
C SER A 35 -9.24 3.54 -8.39
N ARG A 36 -10.48 3.78 -7.93
CA ARG A 36 -10.75 4.13 -6.53
C ARG A 36 -10.46 2.95 -5.62
N LEU A 37 -10.86 1.74 -6.03
CA LEU A 37 -10.61 0.53 -5.27
C LEU A 37 -9.10 0.25 -5.13
N LEU A 38 -8.33 0.40 -6.22
CA LEU A 38 -6.87 0.27 -6.16
C LEU A 38 -6.21 1.28 -5.22
N PHE A 39 -6.67 2.53 -5.24
CA PHE A 39 -6.16 3.56 -4.33
C PHE A 39 -6.46 3.20 -2.86
N VAL A 40 -7.71 2.86 -2.55
CA VAL A 40 -8.12 2.51 -1.18
C VAL A 40 -7.41 1.25 -0.69
N LEU A 41 -7.31 0.22 -1.55
CA LEU A 41 -6.60 -1.02 -1.23
C LEU A 41 -5.12 -0.75 -0.95
N GLY A 42 -4.46 0.03 -1.79
CA GLY A 42 -3.06 0.39 -1.61
C GLY A 42 -2.83 1.20 -0.34
N ALA A 43 -3.68 2.18 -0.04
CA ALA A 43 -3.62 2.96 1.18
C ALA A 43 -3.80 2.10 2.44
N PHE A 44 -4.79 1.21 2.43
CA PHE A 44 -5.06 0.31 3.56
C PHE A 44 -3.90 -0.70 3.77
N ALA A 45 -3.39 -1.25 2.67
CA ALA A 45 -2.22 -2.12 2.68
C ALA A 45 -0.98 -1.41 3.23
N ALA A 46 -0.75 -0.15 2.85
CA ALA A 46 0.38 0.62 3.38
C ALA A 46 0.28 0.85 4.88
N VAL A 47 -0.91 1.12 5.42
CA VAL A 47 -1.10 1.31 6.86
C VAL A 47 -0.81 0.01 7.61
N ILE A 48 -1.35 -1.12 7.16
CA ILE A 48 -1.08 -2.42 7.80
C ILE A 48 0.41 -2.77 7.71
N GLY A 49 1.00 -2.60 6.52
CA GLY A 49 2.41 -2.87 6.30
C GLY A 49 3.31 -1.99 7.15
N GLY A 50 2.97 -0.72 7.29
CA GLY A 50 3.72 0.22 8.12
C GLY A 50 3.65 -0.13 9.60
N MET A 51 2.47 -0.46 10.12
CA MET A 51 2.32 -0.90 11.50
C MET A 51 3.07 -2.20 11.78
N LEU A 52 3.07 -3.16 10.85
CA LEU A 52 3.85 -4.39 10.95
C LEU A 52 5.36 -4.10 10.88
N GLY A 53 5.79 -3.23 9.98
CA GLY A 53 7.20 -2.85 9.81
C GLY A 53 7.79 -2.22 11.07
N VAL A 54 7.09 -1.23 11.63
CA VAL A 54 7.47 -0.59 12.91
C VAL A 54 7.49 -1.63 14.03
N GLY A 55 6.46 -2.48 14.12
CA GLY A 55 6.37 -3.49 15.18
C GLY A 55 7.46 -4.57 15.14
N ILE A 56 8.09 -4.80 13.98
CA ILE A 56 9.16 -5.81 13.83
C ILE A 56 10.54 -5.19 14.01
N LEU A 57 10.80 -4.00 13.47
CA LEU A 57 12.14 -3.44 13.36
C LEU A 57 12.42 -2.28 14.33
N GLU A 58 11.39 -1.57 14.80
CA GLU A 58 11.51 -0.41 15.68
C GLU A 58 10.58 -0.54 16.88
N PHE A 59 10.55 -1.72 17.49
CA PHE A 59 9.66 -2.02 18.62
C PHE A 59 9.92 -1.13 19.85
N ASP A 60 11.19 -0.83 20.14
CA ASP A 60 11.59 -0.05 21.34
C ASP A 60 11.36 1.46 21.17
N ASP A 61 11.37 1.98 19.93
CA ASP A 61 11.09 3.38 19.60
C ASP A 61 10.18 3.47 18.36
N PRO A 62 8.85 3.35 18.55
CA PRO A 62 7.91 3.21 17.45
C PRO A 62 7.65 4.53 16.73
N VAL A 63 8.45 4.77 15.69
CA VAL A 63 8.34 5.94 14.81
C VAL A 63 7.77 5.53 13.45
N ALA A 64 6.66 6.14 13.03
CA ALA A 64 5.99 5.78 11.76
C ALA A 64 6.84 6.09 10.51
N LEU A 65 7.72 7.10 10.59
CA LEU A 65 8.65 7.42 9.50
C LEU A 65 9.97 6.64 9.58
N SER A 66 10.06 5.62 10.44
CA SER A 66 11.22 4.76 10.51
C SER A 66 11.46 4.01 9.19
N PRO A 67 12.71 3.56 8.93
CA PRO A 67 12.99 2.71 7.78
C PRO A 67 12.11 1.46 7.73
N GLY A 68 11.88 0.79 8.86
CA GLY A 68 11.04 -0.40 8.92
C GLY A 68 9.57 -0.11 8.64
N GLY A 69 9.01 0.96 9.20
CA GLY A 69 7.65 1.41 8.90
C GLY A 69 7.45 1.77 7.43
N MET A 70 8.37 2.52 6.85
CA MET A 70 8.31 2.88 5.43
C MET A 70 8.48 1.67 4.51
N ALA A 71 9.43 0.78 4.81
CA ALA A 71 9.67 -0.44 4.04
C ALA A 71 8.47 -1.39 4.11
N GLY A 72 7.90 -1.59 5.30
CA GLY A 72 6.71 -2.42 5.50
C GLY A 72 5.50 -1.86 4.76
N ALA A 73 5.26 -0.55 4.87
CA ALA A 73 4.17 0.13 4.17
C ALA A 73 4.30 -0.01 2.64
N PHE A 74 5.50 0.23 2.11
CA PHE A 74 5.77 0.07 0.69
C PHE A 74 5.58 -1.38 0.23
N ALA A 75 6.22 -2.34 0.91
CA ALA A 75 6.21 -3.74 0.53
C ALA A 75 4.79 -4.33 0.51
N LEU A 76 4.00 -4.07 1.57
CA LEU A 76 2.65 -4.63 1.65
C LEU A 76 1.70 -3.95 0.66
N ALA A 77 1.84 -2.64 0.43
CA ALA A 77 1.08 -1.94 -0.59
C ALA A 77 1.35 -2.49 -2.00
N VAL A 78 2.62 -2.71 -2.33
CA VAL A 78 3.01 -3.33 -3.62
C VAL A 78 2.42 -4.74 -3.72
N LEU A 79 2.63 -5.57 -2.70
CA LEU A 79 2.18 -6.95 -2.70
C LEU A 79 0.66 -7.06 -2.87
N LEU A 80 -0.13 -6.38 -2.05
CA LEU A 80 -1.59 -6.51 -2.07
C LEU A 80 -2.21 -5.92 -3.35
N THR A 81 -1.70 -4.78 -3.84
CA THR A 81 -2.20 -4.20 -5.09
C THR A 81 -1.79 -5.03 -6.31
N TRP A 82 -0.60 -5.64 -6.28
CA TRP A 82 -0.17 -6.60 -7.29
C TRP A 82 -1.01 -7.88 -7.27
N VAL A 83 -1.23 -8.50 -6.10
CA VAL A 83 -2.09 -9.68 -5.94
C VAL A 83 -3.50 -9.39 -6.41
N TYR A 84 -4.07 -8.23 -6.06
CA TYR A 84 -5.41 -7.86 -6.53
C TYR A 84 -5.45 -7.76 -8.07
N ARG A 85 -4.48 -7.05 -8.67
CA ARG A 85 -4.45 -6.87 -10.12
C ARG A 85 -4.08 -8.15 -10.88
N TRP A 86 -3.30 -9.04 -10.27
CA TRP A 86 -2.90 -10.33 -10.82
C TRP A 86 -3.95 -11.43 -10.59
N GLY A 87 -4.64 -11.45 -9.46
CA GLY A 87 -5.69 -12.44 -9.15
C GLY A 87 -6.89 -12.33 -10.10
N ILE A 88 -7.18 -11.12 -10.59
CA ILE A 88 -8.19 -10.91 -11.64
C ILE A 88 -7.82 -11.64 -12.95
N LYS A 89 -6.55 -12.01 -13.17
CA LYS A 89 -6.14 -12.75 -14.38
C LYS A 89 -6.82 -14.12 -14.53
N GLY A 90 -7.25 -14.74 -13.44
CA GLY A 90 -7.85 -16.08 -13.44
C GLY A 90 -9.38 -16.09 -13.51
N LEU A 91 -10.04 -14.94 -13.55
CA LEU A 91 -11.51 -14.81 -13.53
C LEU A 91 -12.14 -14.59 -14.92
N THR A 92 -11.37 -14.80 -15.99
CA THR A 92 -11.83 -14.68 -17.39
C THR A 92 -11.59 -15.97 -18.14
#